data_AF-A0A560EDE0-F1
#
_entry.id   AF-A0A560EDE0-F1
#
_cell.length_a   1.000
_cell.length_b   1.000
_cell.length_c   1.000
_cell.angle_alpha   90.00
_cell.angle_beta   90.00
_cell.angle_gamma   90.00
#
_symmetry.space_group_name_H-M   'P 1'
#
loop_
_entity.id
_entity.type
_entity.pdbx_description
1 polymer ?
#
loop_
_entity_poly.entity_id
_entity_poly.type
_entity_poly.pdbx_seq_one_letter_code
_entity_poly.pdbx_strand_id
1 'polypeptide(L)'
;MGKQFARIEPEHRAFIERQKIFFVASAPPKGRINVSPKGLSSFRVLGDTDVAYLDCTGSGSETRAHLMASDDKRLTVMFCAFEGPPDDPAALRPGAFSHARHA
;
A
#
# COMPACT_ATOMS: atom_id res chain seq x y z
N MET A 1 1.96 -17.00 -8.14
CA MET A 1 2.42 -16.51 -6.82
C MET A 1 3.37 -15.34 -7.07
N GLY A 2 3.18 -14.21 -6.40
CA GLY A 2 3.98 -12.99 -6.66
C GLY A 2 5.45 -13.13 -6.22
N LYS A 3 6.34 -12.30 -6.79
CA LYS A 3 7.75 -12.21 -6.38
C LYS A 3 7.84 -11.63 -4.97
N GLN A 4 8.60 -12.27 -4.10
CA GLN A 4 8.93 -11.75 -2.78
C GLN A 4 10.29 -11.05 -2.83
N PHE A 5 10.41 -9.97 -2.08
CA PHE A 5 11.63 -9.18 -1.97
C PHE A 5 12.07 -9.15 -0.51
N ALA A 6 13.38 -9.23 -0.25
CA ALA A 6 13.92 -9.17 1.10
C ALA A 6 13.86 -7.75 1.71
N ARG A 7 13.72 -6.72 0.85
CA ARG A 7 13.67 -5.31 1.23
C ARG A 7 12.88 -4.47 0.22
N ILE A 8 12.54 -3.25 0.63
CA ILE A 8 11.96 -2.20 -0.19
C ILE A 8 13.10 -1.54 -0.99
N GLU A 9 13.27 -1.98 -2.24
CA GLU A 9 14.23 -1.41 -3.19
C GLU A 9 13.83 0.00 -3.65
N PRO A 10 14.76 0.79 -4.22
CA PRO A 10 14.50 2.17 -4.64
C PRO A 10 13.27 2.31 -5.56
N GLU A 11 13.09 1.39 -6.51
CA GLU A 11 11.90 1.35 -7.38
C GLU A 11 10.61 1.12 -6.60
N HIS A 12 10.59 0.24 -5.59
CA HIS A 12 9.41 0.01 -4.74
C HIS A 12 9.07 1.24 -3.93
N ARG A 13 10.08 1.89 -3.34
CA ARG A 13 9.90 3.13 -2.58
C ARG A 13 9.29 4.22 -3.46
N ALA A 14 9.88 4.45 -4.63
CA ALA A 14 9.39 5.47 -5.55
C ALA A 14 7.98 5.13 -6.07
N PHE A 15 7.67 3.84 -6.27
CA PHE A 15 6.32 3.37 -6.56
C PHE A 15 5.32 3.65 -5.43
N ILE A 16 5.69 3.40 -4.18
CA ILE A 16 4.83 3.63 -3.02
C ILE A 16 4.60 5.13 -2.80
N GLU A 17 5.64 5.95 -2.89
CA GLU A 17 5.60 7.38 -2.58
C GLU A 17 4.72 8.20 -3.55
N ARG A 18 4.52 7.72 -4.78
CA ARG A 18 3.62 8.38 -5.75
C ARG A 18 2.14 8.04 -5.56
N GLN A 19 1.80 7.05 -4.72
CA GLN A 19 0.42 6.59 -4.57
C GLN A 19 -0.41 7.61 -3.78
N LYS A 20 -1.48 8.11 -4.40
CA LYS A 20 -2.46 8.99 -3.74
C LYS A 20 -3.45 8.20 -2.88
N ILE A 21 -3.65 6.94 -3.23
CA ILE A 21 -4.57 6.00 -2.59
C ILE A 21 -3.89 4.64 -2.45
N PHE A 22 -4.17 3.96 -1.35
CA PHE A 22 -3.76 2.58 -1.09
C PHE A 22 -4.86 1.88 -0.31
N PHE A 23 -4.81 0.55 -0.23
CA PHE A 23 -5.83 -0.23 0.48
C PHE A 23 -5.21 -0.94 1.67
N VAL A 24 -5.89 -0.88 2.80
CA VAL A 24 -5.51 -1.57 4.02
C VAL A 24 -6.51 -2.68 4.27
N ALA A 25 -6.00 -3.92 4.33
CA ALA A 25 -6.77 -5.09 4.71
C ALA A 25 -6.37 -5.56 6.11
N SER A 26 -7.37 -5.86 6.93
CA SER A 26 -7.22 -6.38 8.28
C SER A 26 -8.28 -7.43 8.57
N ALA A 27 -7.96 -8.39 9.44
CA ALA A 27 -8.88 -9.44 9.85
C ALA A 27 -8.79 -9.65 11.37
N PRO A 28 -9.91 -9.80 12.08
CA PRO A 28 -9.93 -10.23 13.47
C PRO A 28 -9.78 -11.76 13.56
N PRO A 29 -9.53 -12.34 14.75
CA PRO A 29 -9.48 -13.80 14.92
C PRO A 29 -10.79 -14.50 14.54
N LYS A 30 -11.92 -13.80 14.70
CA LYS A 30 -13.26 -14.21 14.25
C LYS A 30 -14.04 -12.99 13.79
N GLY A 31 -14.75 -13.11 12.68
CA GLY A 31 -15.60 -12.05 12.15
C GLY A 31 -15.37 -11.79 10.67
N ARG A 32 -15.64 -10.56 10.24
CA ARG A 32 -15.51 -10.12 8.85
C ARG A 32 -14.13 -9.53 8.60
N ILE A 33 -13.69 -9.65 7.35
CA ILE A 33 -12.49 -8.95 6.88
C ILE A 33 -12.89 -7.51 6.56
N ASN A 34 -12.04 -6.56 6.92
CA ASN A 34 -12.16 -5.17 6.51
C ASN A 34 -11.11 -4.87 5.43
N VAL A 35 -11.55 -4.20 4.36
CA VAL A 35 -10.67 -3.62 3.34
C VAL A 35 -11.10 -2.18 3.14
N SER A 36 -10.21 -1.24 3.45
CA SER A 36 -10.52 0.18 3.42
C SER A 36 -9.59 0.93 2.47
N PRO A 37 -10.11 1.79 1.58
CA PRO A 37 -9.29 2.76 0.88
C PRO A 37 -8.74 3.78 1.89
N LYS A 38 -7.44 4.04 1.79
CA LYS A 38 -6.68 4.99 2.58
C LYS A 38 -5.89 5.88 1.63
N GLY A 39 -5.39 7.01 2.13
CA GLY A 39 -4.67 7.97 1.32
C GLY A 39 -4.12 9.08 2.19
N LEU A 40 -3.97 10.28 1.62
CA LEU A 40 -3.30 11.41 2.27
C LEU A 40 -1.82 11.08 2.56
N SER A 41 -1.15 11.94 3.31
CA SER A 41 0.21 11.70 3.81
C SER A 41 0.26 10.74 5.01
N SER A 42 -0.56 9.68 5.01
CA SER A 42 -0.70 8.73 6.13
C SER A 42 0.22 7.50 6.03
N PHE A 43 0.98 7.34 4.95
CA PHE A 43 1.93 6.24 4.77
C PHE A 43 3.32 6.77 4.42
N ARG A 44 4.36 6.24 5.05
CA ARG A 44 5.77 6.58 4.78
C ARG A 44 6.65 5.35 4.88
N VAL A 45 7.60 5.22 3.96
CA VAL A 45 8.65 4.20 4.07
C VAL A 45 9.80 4.78 4.89
N LEU A 46 10.12 4.16 6.03
CA LEU A 46 11.13 4.63 6.98
C LEU A 46 12.52 4.03 6.69
N GLY A 47 12.57 2.81 6.19
CA GLY A 47 13.81 2.09 5.89
C GLY A 47 13.60 0.98 4.87
N ASP A 48 14.53 0.03 4.84
CA ASP A 48 14.53 -1.09 3.89
C ASP A 48 13.42 -2.11 4.21
N THR A 49 12.95 -2.18 5.45
CA THR A 49 11.93 -3.13 5.90
C THR A 49 10.82 -2.50 6.73
N ASP A 50 10.90 -1.19 6.97
CA ASP A 50 10.04 -0.50 7.93
C ASP A 50 9.23 0.62 7.28
N VAL A 51 7.98 0.73 7.70
CA VAL A 51 7.02 1.74 7.24
C VAL A 51 6.26 2.31 8.44
N ALA A 52 5.85 3.57 8.32
CA ALA A 52 4.89 4.21 9.22
C ALA A 52 3.54 4.30 8.51
N TYR A 53 2.49 3.83 9.18
CA TYR A 53 1.11 4.01 8.78
C TYR A 53 0.34 4.69 9.91
N LEU A 54 -0.24 5.86 9.62
CA LEU A 54 -1.11 6.58 10.53
C LEU A 54 -2.57 6.26 10.21
N ASP A 55 -3.24 5.59 11.14
CA ASP A 55 -4.65 5.29 10.98
C ASP A 55 -5.51 6.48 11.45
N CYS A 56 -6.01 7.25 10.48
CA CYS A 56 -6.86 8.40 10.73
C CYS A 56 -8.31 7.98 11.10
N THR A 57 -9.11 8.96 11.55
CA THR A 57 -10.51 8.75 11.94
C THR A 57 -11.38 8.21 10.78
N GLY A 58 -12.46 7.49 11.11
CA GLY A 58 -13.36 6.85 10.13
C GLY A 58 -13.23 5.33 10.10
N SER A 59 -13.12 4.71 8.91
CA SER A 59 -12.91 3.26 8.75
C SER A 59 -11.60 2.73 9.36
N GLY A 60 -10.73 3.62 9.86
CA GLY A 60 -9.62 3.25 10.73
C GLY A 60 -10.06 2.59 12.04
N SER A 61 -11.24 2.93 12.57
CA SER A 61 -11.75 2.33 13.81
C SER A 61 -11.85 0.80 13.73
N GLU A 62 -12.27 0.25 12.58
CA GLU A 62 -12.36 -1.20 12.39
C GLU A 62 -10.98 -1.85 12.20
N THR A 63 -10.08 -1.20 11.45
CA THR A 63 -8.68 -1.65 11.31
C THR A 63 -8.00 -1.73 12.67
N ARG A 64 -8.11 -0.67 13.48
CA ARG A 64 -7.60 -0.64 14.86
C ARG A 64 -8.25 -1.72 15.73
N ALA A 65 -9.56 -1.94 15.62
CA ALA A 65 -10.25 -2.97 16.39
C ALA A 65 -9.73 -4.38 16.04
N HIS A 66 -9.54 -4.69 14.75
CA HIS A 66 -8.95 -5.96 14.30
C HIS A 66 -7.55 -6.17 14.85
N LEU A 67 -6.70 -5.12 14.76
CA LEU A 67 -5.35 -5.16 15.31
C LEU A 67 -5.39 -5.35 16.82
N MET A 68 -6.24 -4.65 17.57
CA MET A 68 -6.31 -4.83 19.03
C MET A 68 -6.78 -6.23 19.43
N ALA A 69 -7.70 -6.84 18.68
CA ALA A 69 -8.22 -8.18 18.95
C ALA A 69 -7.29 -9.34 18.54
N SER A 70 -6.30 -9.11 17.69
CA SER A 70 -5.39 -10.15 17.19
C SER A 70 -4.05 -10.11 17.92
N ASP A 71 -3.45 -11.25 18.26
CA ASP A 71 -2.15 -11.27 18.96
C ASP A 71 -0.98 -10.91 18.04
N ASP A 72 -1.06 -11.28 16.77
CA ASP A 72 0.00 -11.11 15.76
C ASP A 72 0.03 -9.72 15.10
N LYS A 73 -0.98 -8.87 15.37
CA LYS A 73 -1.11 -7.49 14.87
C LYS A 73 -0.86 -7.35 13.36
N ARG A 74 -1.27 -8.34 12.55
CA ARG A 74 -0.99 -8.35 11.10
C ARG A 74 -1.91 -7.44 10.29
N LEU A 75 -1.32 -6.81 9.28
CA LEU A 75 -2.00 -5.91 8.35
C LEU A 75 -1.39 -6.07 6.95
N THR A 76 -2.23 -5.99 5.91
CA THR A 76 -1.79 -6.02 4.52
C THR A 76 -2.07 -4.68 3.86
N VAL A 77 -1.04 -4.09 3.25
CA VAL A 77 -1.14 -2.85 2.48
C VAL A 77 -1.01 -3.19 1.00
N MET A 78 -1.97 -2.76 0.19
CA MET A 78 -1.97 -2.95 -1.25
C MET A 78 -1.91 -1.59 -1.95
N PHE A 79 -0.98 -1.48 -2.89
CA PHE A 79 -0.83 -0.33 -3.77
C PHE A 79 -1.22 -0.75 -5.19
N CYS A 80 -1.92 0.12 -5.91
CA CYS A 80 -2.40 -0.16 -7.26
C CYS A 80 -1.60 0.65 -8.28
N ALA A 81 -1.06 -0.02 -9.30
CA ALA A 81 -0.49 0.66 -10.46
C ALA A 81 -1.63 1.10 -11.39
N PHE A 82 -2.19 2.29 -11.15
CA PHE A 82 -3.22 2.87 -12.03
C PHE A 82 -2.66 3.33 -13.38
N GLU A 83 -1.37 3.61 -13.43
CA GLU A 83 -0.64 4.05 -14.62
C GLU A 83 0.65 3.23 -14.74
N GLY A 84 0.82 2.59 -15.91
CA GLY A 84 1.99 1.78 -16.23
C GLY A 84 2.23 0.58 -15.30
N PRO A 85 3.30 -0.19 -15.54
CA PRO A 85 3.77 -1.22 -14.62
C PRO A 85 4.21 -0.63 -13.26
N PRO A 86 4.08 -1.38 -12.15
CA PRO A 86 4.55 -0.94 -10.84
C PRO A 86 6.08 -0.78 -10.78
N ASP A 87 6.80 -1.54 -11.57
CA ASP A 87 8.26 -1.58 -11.72
C ASP A 87 8.80 -0.71 -12.87
N ASP A 88 7.94 0.07 -13.54
CA ASP A 88 8.34 0.86 -14.71
C ASP A 88 9.24 2.05 -14.30
N PRO A 89 10.53 2.06 -14.71
CA PRO A 89 11.43 3.18 -14.46
C PRO A 89 11.01 4.44 -15.23
N ALA A 90 10.24 4.31 -16.32
CA ALA A 90 9.74 5.43 -17.11
C ALA A 90 8.57 6.13 -16.40
N ALA A 91 7.75 5.40 -15.63
CA ALA A 91 6.69 5.99 -14.79
C ALA A 91 7.25 6.87 -13.64
N LEU A 92 8.55 6.81 -13.38
CA LEU A 92 9.25 7.66 -12.41
C LEU A 92 9.68 9.03 -13.01
N ARG A 93 9.42 9.29 -14.30
CA ARG A 93 9.73 10.57 -14.96
C ARG A 93 8.50 11.48 -14.99
N PRO A 94 8.61 12.75 -14.57
CA PRO A 94 7.53 13.72 -14.74
C PRO A 94 7.15 13.83 -16.23
N GLY A 95 5.89 13.52 -16.57
CA GLY A 95 5.36 13.64 -17.94
C GLY A 95 5.39 12.38 -18.81
N ALA A 96 5.78 11.22 -18.27
CA ALA A 96 5.72 9.94 -18.99
C ALA A 96 4.30 9.34 -19.01
N PHE A 97 3.37 10.01 -19.69
CA PHE A 97 2.13 9.35 -20.10
C PHE A 97 2.43 8.43 -21.28
N SER A 98 2.67 7.15 -21.01
CA SER A 98 2.67 6.16 -22.09
C SER A 98 1.22 6.02 -22.57
N HIS A 99 0.95 6.55 -23.76
CA HIS A 99 -0.26 6.19 -24.50
C HIS A 99 -0.10 4.72 -24.88
N ALA A 100 -0.67 3.84 -24.06
CA ALA A 100 -0.87 2.45 -24.43
C ALA A 100 -1.77 2.43 -25.67
N ARG A 101 -1.16 2.33 -26.86
CA ARG A 101 -1.90 2.02 -28.08
C ARG A 101 -2.35 0.57 -27.94
N HIS A 102 -3.65 0.38 -27.78
CA HIS A 102 -4.28 -0.93 -27.90
C HIS A 102 -3.97 -1.49 -29.30
N ALA A 103 -3.39 -2.68 -29.33
CA ALA A 103 -3.39 -3.58 -30.48
C ALA A 103 -4.27 -4.78 -30.11
#